data_AF-A0AAP5LNS1-F1
#
_entry.id   AF-A0AAP5LNS1-F1
#
_cell.length_a   1.000
_cell.length_b   1.000
_cell.length_c   1.000
_cell.angle_alpha   90.00
_cell.angle_beta   90.00
_cell.angle_gamma   90.00
#
_symmetry.space_group_name_H-M   'P 1'
#
loop_
_entity.id
_entity.type
_entity.pdbx_description
1 polymer ?
#
loop_
_entity_poly.entity_id
_entity_poly.type
_entity_poly.pdbx_seq_one_letter_code
_entity_poly.pdbx_strand_id
1 'polypeptide(L)'
;MRNEGEEVTQAVRDEIKNLGASEFIHTTRTRCNGRCDDACVTIVYPQGDWYGKMTPDSGRALVQALCEGERLESHLIANVATTTAK
;
A
#
# COMPACT_ATOMS: atom_id res chain seq x y z
N MET A 1 5.02 -14.77 -4.00
CA MET A 1 4.57 -14.68 -2.58
C MET A 1 3.21 -15.38 -2.46
N ARG A 2 2.60 -15.49 -1.26
CA ARG A 2 1.18 -15.90 -1.16
C ARG A 2 0.28 -14.70 -1.41
N ASN A 3 -0.99 -14.95 -1.80
CA ASN A 3 -2.03 -13.93 -2.00
C ASN A 3 -1.55 -12.75 -2.88
N GLU A 4 -1.01 -13.07 -4.06
CA GLU A 4 -0.61 -12.06 -5.07
C GLU A 4 0.46 -11.03 -4.63
N GLY A 5 1.19 -11.28 -3.54
CA GLY A 5 2.13 -10.28 -3.03
C GLY A 5 3.27 -9.90 -3.98
N GLU A 6 3.63 -10.77 -4.93
CA GLU A 6 4.66 -10.42 -5.93
C GLU A 6 4.06 -9.54 -7.02
N GLU A 7 2.87 -9.89 -7.48
CA GLU A 7 2.10 -9.21 -8.51
C GLU A 7 1.70 -7.79 -8.05
N VAL A 8 1.27 -7.66 -6.78
CA VAL A 8 1.02 -6.36 -6.14
C VAL A 8 2.30 -5.54 -6.06
N THR A 9 3.42 -6.16 -5.65
CA THR A 9 4.71 -5.44 -5.59
C THR A 9 5.12 -4.89 -6.96
N GLN A 10 4.98 -5.71 -8.01
CA GLN A 10 5.36 -5.30 -9.36
C GLN A 10 4.43 -4.20 -9.88
N ALA A 11 3.12 -4.35 -9.69
CA ALA A 11 2.14 -3.34 -10.10
C ALA A 11 2.37 -1.98 -9.43
N VAL A 12 2.68 -1.96 -8.12
CA VAL A 12 3.01 -0.73 -7.39
C VAL A 12 4.29 -0.10 -7.95
N ARG A 13 5.35 -0.88 -8.17
CA ARG A 13 6.62 -0.36 -8.69
C ARG A 13 6.51 0.16 -10.12
N ASP A 14 5.75 -0.54 -10.96
CA ASP A 14 5.51 -0.11 -12.33
C ASP A 14 4.73 1.20 -12.36
N GLU A 15 3.71 1.35 -11.52
CA GLU A 15 2.93 2.60 -11.45
C GLU A 15 3.75 3.77 -10.94
N ILE A 16 4.59 3.56 -9.91
CA ILE A 16 5.51 4.59 -9.41
C ILE A 16 6.42 5.08 -10.55
N LYS A 17 6.93 4.15 -11.38
CA LYS A 17 7.74 4.50 -12.54
C LYS A 17 6.92 5.24 -13.61
N ASN A 18 5.71 4.76 -13.91
CA ASN A 18 4.83 5.35 -14.93
C ASN A 18 4.47 6.80 -14.62
N LEU A 19 4.23 7.11 -13.34
CA LEU A 19 3.88 8.46 -12.87
C LEU A 19 5.10 9.34 -12.54
N GLY A 20 6.32 8.83 -12.73
CA GLY A 20 7.55 9.57 -12.38
C GLY A 20 7.70 9.82 -10.88
N ALA A 21 7.02 9.01 -10.04
CA ALA A 21 6.97 9.20 -8.59
C ALA A 21 8.19 8.63 -7.84
N SER A 22 9.15 8.03 -8.55
CA SER A 22 10.35 7.42 -7.97
C SER A 22 11.21 8.38 -7.14
N GLU A 23 11.12 9.69 -7.39
CA GLU A 23 11.85 10.72 -6.65
C GLU A 23 11.34 10.91 -5.20
N PHE A 24 10.09 10.54 -4.93
CA PHE A 24 9.45 10.76 -3.62
C PHE A 24 8.72 9.55 -3.03
N ILE A 25 8.48 8.49 -3.81
CA ILE A 25 7.93 7.22 -3.31
C ILE A 25 8.99 6.13 -3.41
N HIS A 26 9.43 5.64 -2.25
CA HIS A 26 10.30 4.46 -2.15
C HIS A 26 9.49 3.23 -1.72
N THR A 27 9.81 2.06 -2.30
CA THR A 27 9.16 0.79 -1.93
C THR A 27 10.14 -0.19 -1.33
N THR A 28 9.77 -0.76 -0.19
CA THR A 28 10.48 -1.90 0.41
C THR A 28 9.56 -3.12 0.41
N ARG A 29 10.01 -4.21 -0.22
CA ARG A 29 9.30 -5.48 -0.17
C ARG A 29 9.63 -6.20 1.13
N THR A 30 8.61 -6.53 1.92
CA THR A 30 8.77 -7.24 3.19
C THR A 30 8.16 -8.66 3.11
N ARG A 31 8.41 -9.51 4.11
CA ARG A 31 7.73 -10.81 4.25
C ARG A 31 6.46 -10.66 5.10
N CYS A 32 6.06 -11.70 5.83
CA CYS A 32 4.89 -11.67 6.70
C CYS A 32 5.03 -10.57 7.77
N ASN A 33 3.98 -9.75 7.91
CA ASN A 33 3.83 -8.72 8.94
C ASN A 33 2.75 -9.09 9.98
N GLY A 34 2.39 -10.38 10.10
CA GLY A 34 1.41 -10.86 11.08
C GLY A 34 -0.07 -10.57 10.75
N ARG A 35 -0.38 -10.13 9.52
CA ARG A 35 -1.73 -9.76 9.05
C ARG A 35 -2.20 -10.69 7.92
N CYS A 36 -2.14 -12.00 8.14
CA CYS A 36 -2.43 -12.98 7.10
C CYS A 36 -3.89 -12.94 6.62
N ASP A 37 -4.83 -12.61 7.50
CA ASP A 37 -6.27 -12.54 7.19
C ASP A 37 -6.62 -11.34 6.30
N ASP A 38 -5.76 -10.32 6.29
CA ASP A 38 -5.89 -9.11 5.47
C ASP A 38 -4.96 -9.14 4.25
N ALA A 39 -4.28 -10.25 3.99
CA ALA A 39 -3.31 -10.34 2.90
C ALA A 39 -3.98 -10.19 1.52
N CYS A 40 -3.33 -9.56 0.52
CA CYS A 40 -2.04 -8.89 0.61
C CYS A 40 -2.13 -7.56 1.37
N VAL A 41 -1.08 -7.22 2.15
CA VAL A 41 -1.00 -5.95 2.89
C VAL A 41 0.06 -5.02 2.33
N THR A 42 -0.25 -3.72 2.30
CA THR A 42 0.69 -2.63 2.00
C THR A 42 0.64 -1.60 3.13
N ILE A 43 1.77 -1.01 3.48
CA ILE A 43 1.87 -0.03 4.56
C ILE A 43 2.49 1.24 3.99
N VAL A 44 1.85 2.39 4.20
CA VAL A 44 2.39 3.70 3.81
C VAL A 44 2.90 4.42 5.05
N TYR A 45 4.19 4.74 5.03
CA TYR A 45 4.85 5.59 6.02
C TYR A 45 5.12 6.98 5.42
N PRO A 46 5.12 8.05 6.24
CA PRO A 46 5.06 8.08 7.71
C PRO A 46 3.65 7.96 8.33
N GLN A 47 2.58 7.98 7.53
CA GLN A 47 1.19 8.01 8.00
C GLN A 47 0.79 6.78 8.84
N GLY A 48 1.45 5.65 8.61
CA GLY A 48 1.11 4.38 9.26
C GLY A 48 -0.23 3.83 8.79
N ASP A 49 -0.60 4.10 7.54
CA ASP A 49 -1.79 3.54 6.89
C ASP A 49 -1.52 2.11 6.47
N TRP A 50 -2.37 1.20 6.91
CA TRP A 50 -2.39 -0.19 6.48
C TRP A 50 -3.49 -0.37 5.46
N TYR A 51 -3.14 -0.94 4.32
CA TYR A 51 -4.06 -1.33 3.27
C TYR A 51 -4.09 -2.85 3.16
N GLY A 52 -5.28 -3.44 3.16
CA GLY A 52 -5.49 -4.88 3.12
C GLY A 52 -6.22 -5.33 1.87
N LYS A 53 -6.23 -6.65 1.62
CA LYS A 53 -6.83 -7.29 0.45
C LYS A 53 -6.34 -6.68 -0.86
N MET A 54 -5.08 -6.25 -0.89
CA MET A 54 -4.50 -5.58 -2.05
C MET A 54 -4.38 -6.55 -3.22
N THR A 55 -4.87 -6.10 -4.38
CA THR A 55 -4.70 -6.66 -5.71
C THR A 55 -3.78 -5.77 -6.55
N PRO A 56 -3.26 -6.25 -7.71
CA PRO A 56 -2.49 -5.41 -8.62
C PRO A 56 -3.19 -4.09 -9.00
N ASP A 57 -4.51 -4.12 -9.20
CA ASP A 57 -5.30 -2.92 -9.54
C ASP A 57 -5.36 -1.94 -8.37
N SER A 58 -5.66 -2.42 -7.16
CA SER A 58 -5.65 -1.57 -5.97
C SER A 58 -4.25 -1.03 -5.65
N GLY A 59 -3.19 -1.77 -6.00
CA GLY A 59 -1.80 -1.32 -5.89
C GLY A 59 -1.52 -0.12 -6.77
N ARG A 60 -1.99 -0.13 -8.04
CA ARG A 60 -1.92 1.04 -8.93
C ARG A 60 -2.75 2.21 -8.41
N ALA A 61 -3.99 1.94 -8.01
CA ALA A 61 -4.89 2.96 -7.47
C ALA A 61 -4.32 3.63 -6.21
N LEU A 62 -3.63 2.87 -5.35
CA LEU A 62 -2.94 3.42 -4.18
C LEU A 62 -1.85 4.41 -4.59
N VAL A 63 -1.01 4.08 -5.57
CA VAL A 63 0.04 4.99 -6.05
C VAL A 63 -0.56 6.26 -6.64
N GLN A 64 -1.65 6.14 -7.42
CA GLN A 64 -2.36 7.29 -7.99
C GLN A 64 -2.89 8.22 -6.90
N ALA A 65 -3.60 7.68 -5.90
CA ALA A 65 -4.09 8.46 -4.76
C ALA A 65 -2.94 9.16 -4.00
N LEU A 66 -1.83 8.46 -3.74
CA LEU A 66 -0.67 9.05 -3.06
C LEU A 66 -0.03 10.19 -3.85
N CYS A 67 -0.01 10.11 -5.19
CA CYS A 67 0.49 11.21 -6.04
C CYS A 67 -0.41 12.44 -6.00
N GLU A 68 -1.70 12.26 -5.72
CA GLU A 68 -2.69 13.33 -5.53
C GLU A 68 -2.72 13.85 -4.08
N GLY A 69 -1.93 13.26 -3.18
CA GLY A 69 -1.94 13.61 -1.76
C GLY A 69 -3.10 12.99 -0.97
N GLU A 70 -3.77 11.99 -1.55
CA GLU A 70 -4.92 11.30 -0.99
C GLU A 70 -4.58 9.89 -0.47
N ARG A 71 -5.61 9.21 0.06
CA ARG A 71 -5.56 7.83 0.56
C ARG A 71 -6.50 6.94 -0.24
N LEU A 72 -6.16 5.66 -0.33
CA LEU A 72 -7.06 4.66 -0.90
C LEU A 72 -8.05 4.15 0.16
N GLU A 73 -9.06 4.95 0.49
CA GLU A 73 -10.03 4.66 1.57
C GLU A 73 -10.71 3.29 1.44
N SER A 74 -10.92 2.80 0.21
CA SER A 74 -11.57 1.51 -0.04
C SER A 74 -10.82 0.28 0.49
N HIS A 75 -9.51 0.40 0.74
CA HIS A 75 -8.66 -0.70 1.21
C HIS A 75 -8.03 -0.41 2.58
N LEU A 76 -8.32 0.75 3.20
CA LEU A 76 -7.75 1.14 4.48
C LEU A 76 -8.31 0.25 5.61
N ILE A 77 -7.44 -0.48 6.31
CA ILE A 77 -7.82 -1.40 7.40
C ILE A 77 -7.40 -0.92 8.78
N ALA A 78 -6.38 -0.06 8.88
CA ALA A 78 -5.95 0.58 10.11
C ALA A 78 -5.12 1.83 9.81
N ASN A 79 -5.22 2.86 10.66
CA ASN A 79 -4.27 3.96 10.70
C ASN A 79 -3.75 4.13 12.12
N VAL A 80 -2.43 4.10 12.30
CA VAL A 80 -1.80 4.23 13.64
C VAL A 80 -1.79 5.69 14.10
N ALA A 81 -1.74 6.66 13.19
CA ALA A 81 -1.69 8.10 13.49
C ALA A 81 -3.02 8.69 14.03
N THR A 82 -4.16 8.06 13.77
CA THR A 82 -5.49 8.43 14.27
C THR A 82 -6.03 7.42 15.26
N THR A 83 -5.15 6.79 16.05
CA THR A 83 -5.59 6.17 17.29
C THR A 83 -6.06 7.29 18.22
N THR A 84 -7.32 7.70 18.11
CA THR A 84 -8.03 8.25 19.26
C THR A 84 -8.01 7.10 20.27
N ALA A 85 -7.11 7.21 21.25
CA ALA A 85 -7.13 6.34 22.40
C ALA A 85 -8.58 6.31 22.91
N LYS A 86 -9.17 5.11 22.92
CA LYS A 86 -10.42 4.89 23.63
C LYS A 86 -10.17 5.01 25.13
#